data_AF-Q948Y8-F1
#
_entry.id   AF-Q948Y8-F1
#
_cell.length_a   1.000
_cell.length_b   1.000
_cell.length_c   1.000
_cell.angle_alpha   90.00
_cell.angle_beta   90.00
_cell.angle_gamma   90.00
#
_symmetry.space_group_name_H-M   'P 1'
#
loop_
_entity.id
_entity.type
_entity.pdbx_description
1 polymer ?
#
loop_
_entity_poly.entity_id
_entity_poly.type
_entity_poly.pdbx_seq_one_letter_code
_entity_poly.pdbx_strand_id
1 'polypeptide(L)'
;MMYPYVLLFALLSLAAVEGATLLPGKPNRGPPPPSPDVAPGETIDLEGQLTLVNTHDGRERYALMDYNGVLTPFSADFVLPAADKDNNRIETGAVVGMQCVVGPPKYCGCGDVGANCTCPDDASTTACVSAPQAAISLLMSASQALAFGPSSTGSQQKLLVMILDYSACGLAPSLTESQVRKIFLGPDEDGLGGVAKKYSQCSYYKFGLNVTAFTAVRISLNCSSTVIDSCSWWTISQRADDAAKLKLGLTAFATFTHFTYVLPPGLQRSCPWAGLALLPGRQTWLQSSSYGIQRWATVMQEAIHNYGLWHSWRNGWEYEDYSTAMGRGDACPNAAETSRLGWATPADGGDAINSGVLADVGTVRSWPLPATYLTGEGNYLRVLPDWLPTDTGAKNLYIDLRVNKEGDAALGSDYANKVHVHEVNATMDNGYPSSYTYSDRRIEFIGGVDPSSRAVYSAYKLVIYASPISASDTIMVYLCRYDTVDGQCPSLDDALGASSSPPSSPQTPSSPQPPPPKSPPPKPPPPTKPPPKSPPPSRMPPPWRSPPPPRTSPPPPWRSPPHRRRQPPPRKVSACMLRLDDQLQGVR
;
A
#
# COMPACT_ATOMS: atom_id res chain seq x y z
N MET A 1 10.96 26.26 -54.22
CA MET A 1 11.31 24.97 -53.59
C MET A 1 10.73 24.98 -52.19
N MET A 2 9.62 24.26 -52.01
CA MET A 2 8.87 24.12 -50.77
C MET A 2 9.38 22.86 -50.04
N TYR A 3 9.55 22.92 -48.72
CA TYR A 3 9.48 21.73 -47.88
C TYR A 3 8.70 22.02 -46.59
N PRO A 4 7.83 21.08 -46.13
CA PRO A 4 6.80 21.35 -45.13
C PRO A 4 7.08 20.60 -43.82
N TYR A 5 7.28 21.30 -42.70
CA TYR A 5 7.34 20.67 -41.37
C TYR A 5 6.80 21.63 -40.30
N VAL A 6 5.51 21.95 -40.35
CA VAL A 6 4.80 22.64 -39.25
C VAL A 6 3.43 22.00 -38.94
N LEU A 7 3.07 20.87 -39.55
CA LEU A 7 1.73 20.27 -39.41
C LEU A 7 1.74 18.86 -38.82
N LEU A 8 2.51 18.62 -37.75
CA LEU A 8 2.50 17.34 -37.03
C LEU A 8 2.29 17.44 -35.50
N PHE A 9 2.08 18.64 -34.95
CA PHE A 9 1.81 18.82 -33.50
C PHE A 9 0.37 19.23 -33.15
N ALA A 10 -0.51 19.36 -34.14
CA ALA A 10 -1.91 19.76 -33.95
C ALA A 10 -2.93 18.61 -34.11
N LEU A 11 -2.48 17.37 -34.31
CA LEU A 11 -3.35 16.19 -34.48
C LEU A 11 -3.29 15.19 -33.30
N LEU A 12 -2.56 15.49 -32.23
CA LEU A 12 -2.47 14.63 -31.03
C LEU A 12 -3.24 15.15 -29.81
N SER A 13 -3.98 16.25 -29.92
CA SER A 13 -4.72 16.89 -28.82
C SER A 13 -6.25 16.86 -28.98
N LEU A 14 -6.78 16.01 -29.87
CA LEU A 14 -8.22 15.85 -30.13
C LEU A 14 -8.72 14.40 -30.11
N ALA A 15 -7.99 13.48 -29.46
CA ALA A 15 -8.39 12.07 -29.26
C ALA A 15 -8.47 11.66 -27.78
N ALA A 16 -8.80 12.60 -26.88
CA ALA A 16 -8.95 12.33 -25.44
C ALA A 16 -10.40 12.43 -24.93
N VAL A 17 -11.38 12.46 -25.84
CA VAL A 17 -12.81 12.41 -25.49
C VAL A 17 -13.45 11.42 -26.46
N GLU A 18 -13.96 10.31 -25.93
CA GLU A 18 -14.60 9.19 -26.62
C GLU A 18 -13.68 8.18 -27.34
N GLY A 19 -13.20 7.19 -26.57
CA GLY A 19 -12.78 5.87 -27.05
C GLY A 19 -13.25 4.82 -26.05
N ALA A 20 -14.51 4.38 -26.14
CA ALA A 20 -14.89 3.20 -26.92
C ALA A 20 -14.05 1.97 -26.56
N THR A 21 -14.54 1.27 -25.54
CA THR A 21 -14.39 -0.17 -25.35
C THR A 21 -14.43 -0.93 -26.69
N LEU A 22 -13.25 -1.32 -27.19
CA LEU A 22 -13.09 -2.37 -28.20
C LEU A 22 -12.73 -3.69 -27.51
N LEU A 23 -13.59 -4.11 -26.57
CA LEU A 23 -13.74 -5.52 -26.26
C LEU A 23 -15.04 -5.98 -26.94
N PRO A 24 -15.04 -7.11 -27.65
CA PRO A 24 -16.25 -7.65 -28.27
C PRO A 24 -17.34 -7.77 -27.19
N GLY A 25 -18.56 -7.37 -27.58
CA GLY A 25 -19.66 -7.07 -26.66
C GLY A 25 -19.77 -8.04 -25.48
N LYS A 26 -19.94 -7.48 -24.28
CA LYS A 26 -20.24 -8.23 -23.05
C LYS A 26 -21.34 -9.26 -23.36
N PRO A 27 -21.03 -10.57 -23.35
CA PRO A 27 -22.08 -11.57 -23.32
C PRO A 27 -22.89 -11.33 -22.04
N ASN A 28 -24.21 -11.45 -22.10
CA ASN A 28 -25.00 -11.69 -20.90
C ASN A 28 -24.46 -13.00 -20.28
N ARG A 29 -23.56 -12.87 -19.30
CA ARG A 29 -22.99 -14.02 -18.61
C ARG A 29 -24.06 -14.54 -17.66
N GLY A 30 -24.58 -15.73 -17.96
CA GLY A 30 -25.16 -16.59 -16.94
C GLY A 30 -24.14 -16.83 -15.81
N PRO A 31 -24.56 -17.45 -14.70
CA PRO A 31 -23.62 -17.85 -13.65
C PRO A 31 -22.44 -18.61 -14.29
N PRO A 32 -21.19 -18.37 -13.84
CA PRO A 32 -20.06 -19.16 -14.32
C PRO A 32 -20.42 -20.64 -14.18
N PRO A 33 -20.10 -21.49 -15.17
CA PRO A 33 -20.26 -22.92 -14.98
C PRO A 33 -19.53 -23.31 -13.68
N PRO A 34 -20.11 -24.20 -12.86
CA PRO A 34 -19.38 -24.74 -11.72
C PRO A 34 -18.02 -25.22 -12.24
N SER A 35 -16.94 -24.93 -11.48
CA SER A 35 -15.63 -25.51 -11.81
C SER A 35 -15.86 -26.99 -12.09
N PRO A 36 -15.44 -27.51 -13.25
CA PRO A 36 -15.61 -28.92 -13.54
C PRO A 36 -15.04 -29.71 -12.36
N ASP A 37 -15.77 -30.73 -11.91
CA ASP A 37 -15.28 -31.71 -10.93
C ASP A 37 -14.16 -32.49 -11.63
N VAL A 38 -12.97 -31.88 -11.69
CA VAL A 38 -11.78 -32.43 -12.32
C VAL A 38 -11.19 -33.45 -11.37
N ALA A 39 -11.03 -34.68 -11.84
CA ALA A 39 -10.49 -35.74 -10.99
C ALA A 39 -8.99 -35.49 -10.71
N PRO A 40 -8.48 -35.82 -9.52
CA PRO A 40 -7.04 -35.80 -9.25
C PRO A 40 -6.26 -36.60 -10.31
N GLY A 41 -5.19 -36.01 -10.83
CA GLY A 41 -4.36 -36.55 -11.91
C GLY A 41 -4.74 -36.06 -13.31
N GLU A 42 -5.89 -35.40 -13.49
CA GLU A 42 -6.26 -34.79 -14.75
C GLU A 42 -5.48 -33.49 -15.02
N THR A 43 -5.34 -33.16 -16.30
CA THR A 43 -4.72 -31.89 -16.73
C THR A 43 -5.81 -30.92 -17.15
N ILE A 44 -5.70 -29.68 -16.70
CA ILE A 44 -6.60 -28.58 -17.07
C ILE A 44 -5.83 -27.43 -17.69
N ASP A 45 -6.43 -26.79 -18.68
CA ASP A 45 -5.94 -25.51 -19.21
C ASP A 45 -6.39 -24.39 -18.27
N LEU A 46 -5.43 -23.65 -17.74
CA LEU A 46 -5.63 -22.45 -16.94
C LEU A 46 -5.12 -21.24 -17.69
N GLU A 47 -5.87 -20.14 -17.62
CA GLU A 47 -5.43 -18.84 -18.11
C GLU A 47 -5.77 -17.79 -17.06
N GLY A 48 -4.79 -16.97 -16.69
CA GLY A 48 -5.02 -15.92 -15.71
C GLY A 48 -3.77 -15.13 -15.37
N GLN A 49 -3.96 -14.10 -14.55
CA GLN A 49 -2.88 -13.37 -13.95
C GLN A 49 -2.28 -14.18 -12.80
N LEU A 50 -0.98 -14.42 -12.86
CA LEU A 50 -0.22 -15.04 -11.78
C LEU A 50 -0.18 -14.08 -10.59
N THR A 51 -0.67 -14.51 -9.44
CA THR A 51 -0.64 -13.75 -8.20
C THR A 51 0.21 -14.50 -7.17
N LEU A 52 0.90 -13.75 -6.32
CA LEU A 52 1.49 -14.28 -5.12
C LEU A 52 0.50 -14.13 -3.96
N VAL A 53 0.50 -15.10 -3.06
CA VAL A 53 -0.20 -15.06 -1.78
C VAL A 53 0.86 -15.05 -0.70
N ASN A 54 0.99 -13.91 -0.03
CA ASN A 54 2.03 -13.73 0.97
C ASN A 54 1.58 -14.33 2.31
N THR A 55 1.82 -15.61 2.53
CA THR A 55 1.40 -16.32 3.75
C THR A 55 2.27 -16.06 4.98
N HIS A 56 3.27 -15.18 4.87
CA HIS A 56 4.17 -14.78 5.97
C HIS A 56 4.98 -15.92 6.60
N ASP A 57 5.00 -17.08 5.96
CA ASP A 57 5.72 -18.29 6.40
C ASP A 57 7.09 -18.44 5.71
N GLY A 58 7.56 -17.38 5.04
CA GLY A 58 8.79 -17.38 4.25
C GLY A 58 8.72 -18.22 2.98
N ARG A 59 7.53 -18.70 2.59
CA ARG A 59 7.32 -19.44 1.35
C ARG A 59 6.44 -18.67 0.40
N GLU A 60 6.85 -18.61 -0.85
CA GLU A 60 6.02 -18.05 -1.91
C GLU A 60 4.91 -19.03 -2.26
N ARG A 61 3.66 -18.56 -2.20
CA ARG A 61 2.51 -19.32 -2.69
C ARG A 61 1.89 -18.60 -3.86
N TYR A 62 1.42 -19.36 -4.82
CA TYR A 62 0.93 -18.81 -6.07
C TYR A 62 -0.53 -19.17 -6.30
N ALA A 63 -1.19 -18.33 -7.08
CA ALA A 63 -2.52 -18.58 -7.61
C ALA A 63 -2.63 -17.98 -9.01
N LEU A 64 -3.60 -18.47 -9.79
CA LEU A 64 -4.03 -17.81 -11.01
C LEU A 64 -5.36 -17.12 -10.79
N MET A 65 -5.42 -15.83 -11.09
CA MET A 65 -6.63 -15.04 -11.10
C MET A 65 -7.13 -14.91 -12.54
N ASP A 66 -8.30 -15.48 -12.84
CA ASP A 66 -8.89 -15.38 -14.18
C ASP A 66 -9.44 -13.95 -14.46
N TYR A 67 -10.00 -13.73 -15.65
CA TYR A 67 -10.60 -12.43 -16.00
C TYR A 67 -11.89 -12.08 -15.23
N ASN A 68 -12.52 -13.06 -14.57
CA ASN A 68 -13.62 -12.83 -13.61
C ASN A 68 -13.08 -12.54 -12.20
N GLY A 69 -11.77 -12.71 -12.02
CA GLY A 69 -11.01 -12.78 -10.79
C GLY A 69 -11.48 -13.87 -9.83
N VAL A 70 -11.87 -15.02 -10.40
CA VAL A 70 -11.87 -16.31 -9.73
C VAL A 70 -10.42 -16.75 -9.56
N LEU A 71 -10.09 -17.19 -8.36
CA LEU A 71 -8.76 -17.68 -8.03
C LEU A 71 -8.70 -19.20 -8.21
N THR A 72 -7.61 -19.67 -8.80
CA THR A 72 -7.21 -21.09 -8.83
C THR A 72 -5.93 -21.22 -8.02
N PRO A 73 -5.95 -21.85 -6.83
CA PRO A 73 -4.79 -21.94 -5.97
C PRO A 73 -3.78 -22.96 -6.51
N PHE A 74 -2.50 -22.72 -6.24
CA PHE A 74 -1.46 -23.72 -6.43
C PHE A 74 -1.19 -24.43 -5.10
N SER A 75 -0.79 -25.69 -5.17
CA SER A 75 -0.38 -26.46 -3.98
C SER A 75 0.84 -25.82 -3.32
N ALA A 76 0.99 -25.95 -2.00
CA ALA A 76 2.11 -25.34 -1.28
C ALA A 76 3.48 -25.89 -1.68
N ASP A 77 3.54 -27.05 -2.34
CA ASP A 77 4.76 -27.64 -2.92
C ASP A 77 4.91 -27.38 -4.42
N PHE A 78 4.02 -26.58 -5.02
CA PHE A 78 4.17 -26.15 -6.41
C PHE A 78 5.40 -25.25 -6.57
N VAL A 79 6.28 -25.62 -7.49
CA VAL A 79 7.44 -24.82 -7.88
C VAL A 79 7.15 -24.19 -9.23
N LEU A 80 6.97 -22.87 -9.26
CA LEU A 80 6.79 -22.13 -10.50
C LEU A 80 8.08 -22.17 -11.33
N PRO A 81 8.05 -22.64 -12.59
CA PRO A 81 9.21 -22.53 -13.47
C PRO A 81 9.64 -21.08 -13.67
N ALA A 82 10.95 -20.82 -13.70
CA ALA A 82 11.49 -19.47 -13.86
C ALA A 82 11.17 -18.84 -15.23
N ALA A 83 10.88 -19.68 -16.23
CA ALA A 83 10.55 -19.26 -17.59
C ALA A 83 9.45 -20.13 -18.19
N ASP A 84 8.83 -19.64 -19.26
CA ASP A 84 7.83 -20.35 -20.05
C ASP A 84 8.45 -21.28 -21.11
N LYS A 85 7.63 -21.90 -21.95
CA LYS A 85 8.08 -22.81 -23.03
C LYS A 85 9.01 -22.16 -24.05
N ASP A 86 8.95 -20.84 -24.19
CA ASP A 86 9.72 -20.04 -25.14
C ASP A 86 10.93 -19.36 -24.45
N ASN A 87 11.21 -19.76 -23.20
CA ASN A 87 12.29 -19.24 -22.35
C ASN A 87 12.13 -17.75 -21.98
N ASN A 88 10.90 -17.22 -22.03
CA ASN A 88 10.57 -15.91 -21.49
C ASN A 88 10.41 -16.02 -19.98
N ARG A 89 10.98 -15.06 -19.23
CA ARG A 89 10.89 -15.04 -17.77
C ARG A 89 9.43 -14.90 -17.32
N ILE A 90 9.03 -15.73 -16.37
CA ILE A 90 7.73 -15.62 -15.70
C ILE A 90 7.93 -14.85 -14.41
N GLU A 91 7.10 -13.83 -14.18
CA GLU A 91 7.11 -13.02 -12.97
C GLU A 91 5.67 -12.92 -12.44
N THR A 92 5.54 -12.76 -11.11
CA THR A 92 4.27 -12.40 -10.48
C THR A 92 3.65 -11.20 -11.20
N GLY A 93 2.33 -11.23 -11.38
CA GLY A 93 1.55 -10.24 -12.12
C GLY A 93 1.49 -10.45 -13.63
N ALA A 94 2.28 -11.36 -14.20
CA ALA A 94 2.16 -11.75 -15.61
C ALA A 94 0.85 -12.51 -15.89
N VAL A 95 0.32 -12.38 -17.10
CA VAL A 95 -0.77 -13.24 -17.58
C VAL A 95 -0.16 -14.44 -18.28
N VAL A 96 -0.50 -15.62 -17.80
CA VAL A 96 0.04 -16.89 -18.30
C VAL A 96 -1.09 -17.83 -18.67
N GLY A 97 -0.87 -18.62 -19.72
CA GLY A 97 -1.63 -19.82 -20.01
C GLY A 97 -0.80 -21.03 -19.59
N MET A 98 -1.40 -21.99 -18.89
CA MET A 98 -0.70 -23.21 -18.48
C MET A 98 -1.59 -24.44 -18.49
N GLN A 99 -1.01 -25.59 -18.85
CA GLN A 99 -1.62 -26.89 -18.57
C GLN A 99 -1.14 -27.37 -17.22
N CYS A 100 -2.06 -27.43 -16.27
CA CYS A 100 -1.77 -27.84 -14.92
C CYS A 100 -2.35 -29.21 -14.60
N VAL A 101 -1.53 -30.06 -13.98
CA VAL A 101 -1.99 -31.29 -13.34
C VAL A 101 -2.71 -30.90 -12.04
N VAL A 102 -3.95 -31.36 -11.91
CA VAL A 102 -4.77 -31.16 -10.72
C VAL A 102 -4.53 -32.28 -9.73
N GLY A 103 -4.45 -31.95 -8.45
CA GLY A 103 -4.33 -32.94 -7.39
C GLY A 103 -4.81 -32.40 -6.05
N PRO A 104 -4.79 -33.24 -5.00
CA PRO A 104 -5.04 -32.78 -3.64
C PRO A 104 -3.93 -31.80 -3.23
N PRO A 105 -4.25 -30.52 -2.96
CA PRO A 105 -3.26 -29.55 -2.49
C PRO A 105 -2.72 -29.96 -1.13
N LYS A 106 -1.45 -29.64 -0.92
CA LYS A 106 -0.90 -29.44 0.42
C LYS A 106 -1.15 -28.01 0.84
N TYR A 107 -1.80 -27.82 2.00
CA TYR A 107 -1.89 -26.51 2.63
C TYR A 107 -1.05 -26.50 3.89
N CYS A 108 0.01 -25.71 3.92
CA CYS A 108 0.74 -25.46 5.16
C CYS A 108 0.02 -24.35 5.94
N GLY A 109 -0.36 -24.61 7.19
CA GLY A 109 -0.74 -23.55 8.12
C GLY A 109 0.42 -23.30 9.07
N CYS A 110 1.22 -22.26 8.82
CA CYS A 110 2.33 -21.91 9.71
C CYS A 110 1.93 -20.69 10.54
N GLY A 111 2.13 -20.78 11.86
CA GLY A 111 2.20 -19.59 12.72
C GLY A 111 3.38 -18.73 12.34
N ASP A 112 3.24 -17.40 12.53
CA ASP A 112 4.38 -16.49 12.50
C ASP A 112 5.45 -17.02 13.47
N VAL A 113 6.65 -17.31 12.95
CA VAL A 113 7.88 -17.70 13.68
C VAL A 113 8.05 -19.20 14.06
N GLY A 114 8.76 -19.95 13.22
CA GLY A 114 9.62 -21.08 13.64
C GLY A 114 8.96 -22.41 14.06
N ALA A 115 7.63 -22.55 13.96
CA ALA A 115 6.96 -23.81 14.25
C ALA A 115 7.05 -24.80 13.07
N ASN A 116 7.15 -26.10 13.39
CA ASN A 116 7.21 -27.18 12.41
C ASN A 116 5.90 -27.24 11.61
N CYS A 117 5.89 -26.71 10.38
CA CYS A 117 4.68 -26.65 9.57
C CYS A 117 4.27 -28.05 9.12
N THR A 118 3.09 -28.50 9.57
CA THR A 118 2.42 -29.63 8.92
C THR A 118 1.60 -29.10 7.76
N CYS A 119 1.80 -29.69 6.58
CA CYS A 119 1.04 -29.38 5.37
C CYS A 119 0.14 -30.59 5.06
N PRO A 120 -1.00 -30.75 5.75
CA PRO A 120 -1.91 -31.84 5.44
C PRO A 120 -2.39 -31.72 3.99
N ASP A 121 -2.55 -32.88 3.34
CA ASP A 121 -3.25 -32.96 2.07
C ASP A 121 -4.72 -32.62 2.33
N ASP A 122 -5.26 -31.63 1.62
CA ASP A 122 -6.69 -31.39 1.58
C ASP A 122 -7.26 -32.13 0.38
N ALA A 123 -7.63 -33.39 0.60
CA ALA A 123 -8.23 -34.25 -0.42
C ALA A 123 -9.57 -33.73 -0.98
N SER A 124 -10.16 -32.69 -0.37
CA SER A 124 -11.47 -32.16 -0.76
C SER A 124 -11.41 -30.93 -1.68
N THR A 125 -10.22 -30.40 -1.95
CA THR A 125 -10.04 -29.30 -2.90
C THR A 125 -9.11 -29.71 -4.03
N THR A 126 -9.34 -29.14 -5.21
CA THR A 126 -8.50 -29.34 -6.37
C THR A 126 -7.61 -28.11 -6.54
N ALA A 127 -6.31 -28.33 -6.65
CA ALA A 127 -5.33 -27.27 -6.88
C ALA A 127 -4.38 -27.66 -7.99
N CYS A 128 -3.69 -26.66 -8.52
CA CYS A 128 -2.60 -26.88 -9.44
C CYS A 128 -1.39 -27.41 -8.67
N VAL A 129 -1.02 -28.68 -8.88
CA VAL A 129 0.10 -29.32 -8.14
C VAL A 129 1.39 -29.35 -8.95
N SER A 130 1.31 -29.30 -10.28
CA SER A 130 2.48 -29.19 -11.15
C SER A 130 2.12 -28.69 -12.54
N ALA A 131 3.01 -27.91 -13.13
CA ALA A 131 2.97 -27.51 -14.53
C ALA A 131 4.41 -27.49 -15.07
N PRO A 132 4.77 -28.36 -16.03
CA PRO A 132 6.12 -28.35 -16.60
C PRO A 132 6.32 -27.08 -17.43
N GLN A 133 7.56 -26.57 -17.51
CA GLN A 133 7.90 -25.37 -18.28
C GLN A 133 7.34 -25.40 -19.72
N ALA A 134 7.47 -26.55 -20.41
CA ALA A 134 6.98 -26.73 -21.78
C ALA A 134 5.46 -26.53 -21.95
N ALA A 135 4.73 -26.55 -20.84
CA ALA A 135 3.28 -26.43 -20.79
C ALA A 135 2.80 -25.05 -20.31
N ILE A 136 3.73 -24.10 -20.11
CA ILE A 136 3.42 -22.72 -19.71
C ILE A 136 3.73 -21.80 -20.89
N SER A 137 2.85 -20.83 -21.15
CA SER A 137 3.03 -19.77 -22.15
C SER A 137 2.82 -18.41 -21.49
N LEU A 138 3.79 -17.50 -21.64
CA LEU A 138 3.62 -16.10 -21.26
C LEU A 138 2.74 -15.40 -22.29
N LEU A 139 1.55 -14.98 -21.88
CA LEU A 139 0.61 -14.28 -22.76
C LEU A 139 0.81 -12.77 -22.67
N MET A 140 1.15 -12.27 -21.48
CA MET A 140 1.42 -10.86 -21.22
C MET A 140 2.37 -10.71 -20.05
N SER A 141 3.42 -9.91 -20.20
CA SER A 141 4.36 -9.63 -19.09
C SER A 141 3.68 -8.82 -17.98
N ALA A 142 4.24 -8.88 -16.77
CA ALA A 142 3.75 -8.11 -15.62
C ALA A 142 3.66 -6.60 -15.89
N SER A 143 4.64 -6.03 -16.60
CA SER A 143 4.68 -4.60 -16.95
C SER A 143 3.68 -4.20 -18.03
N GLN A 144 3.17 -5.16 -18.80
CA GLN A 144 2.06 -4.95 -19.75
C GLN A 144 0.69 -5.17 -19.08
N ALA A 145 0.62 -6.11 -18.13
CA ALA A 145 -0.59 -6.52 -17.43
C ALA A 145 -0.97 -5.61 -16.25
N LEU A 146 -0.61 -4.32 -16.30
CA LEU A 146 -0.79 -3.30 -15.25
C LEU A 146 -2.26 -2.98 -14.89
N ALA A 147 -3.14 -3.97 -14.80
CA ALA A 147 -4.53 -3.86 -14.40
C ALA A 147 -4.69 -3.26 -12.99
N PHE A 148 -3.65 -3.33 -12.16
CA PHE A 148 -3.66 -2.86 -10.76
C PHE A 148 -2.54 -1.85 -10.45
N GLY A 149 -1.91 -1.26 -11.47
CA GLY A 149 -0.96 -0.17 -11.25
C GLY A 149 -1.65 1.05 -10.64
N PRO A 150 -1.05 1.75 -9.67
CA PRO A 150 -1.62 2.99 -9.15
C PRO A 150 -1.78 4.00 -10.30
N SER A 151 -3.01 4.49 -10.51
CA SER A 151 -3.27 5.51 -11.52
C SER A 151 -2.59 6.82 -11.12
N SER A 152 -2.04 7.56 -12.08
CA SER A 152 -1.53 8.91 -11.84
C SER A 152 -2.61 9.88 -11.33
N THR A 153 -3.88 9.59 -11.62
CA THR A 153 -5.05 10.33 -11.13
C THR A 153 -5.56 9.84 -9.76
N GLY A 154 -4.88 8.85 -9.18
CA GLY A 154 -5.29 8.17 -7.97
C GLY A 154 -6.29 7.04 -8.19
N SER A 155 -6.31 6.10 -7.23
CA SER A 155 -7.17 4.92 -7.21
C SER A 155 -8.22 5.05 -6.11
N GLN A 156 -9.49 4.84 -6.47
CA GLN A 156 -10.63 4.85 -5.54
C GLN A 156 -11.25 3.46 -5.48
N GLN A 157 -11.02 2.75 -4.38
CA GLN A 157 -11.53 1.39 -4.22
C GLN A 157 -13.03 1.42 -3.97
N LYS A 158 -13.79 0.73 -4.82
CA LYS A 158 -15.16 0.27 -4.50
C LYS A 158 -15.03 -1.00 -3.69
N LEU A 159 -14.99 -0.87 -2.36
CA LEU A 159 -14.64 -1.94 -1.43
C LEU A 159 -15.89 -2.64 -0.89
N LEU A 160 -15.91 -3.97 -1.01
CA LEU A 160 -16.84 -4.86 -0.32
C LEU A 160 -16.14 -5.55 0.86
N VAL A 161 -16.58 -5.28 2.08
CA VAL A 161 -16.11 -5.95 3.29
C VAL A 161 -17.10 -7.03 3.71
N MET A 162 -16.66 -8.28 3.73
CA MET A 162 -17.44 -9.46 4.07
C MET A 162 -17.07 -9.94 5.48
N ILE A 163 -17.98 -9.76 6.43
CA ILE A 163 -17.85 -10.27 7.80
C ILE A 163 -18.28 -11.73 7.80
N LEU A 164 -17.30 -12.62 7.98
CA LEU A 164 -17.52 -14.05 7.86
C LEU A 164 -18.15 -14.61 9.13
N ASP A 165 -19.28 -15.29 8.97
CA ASP A 165 -20.03 -15.85 10.08
C ASP A 165 -20.06 -17.38 10.03
N TYR A 166 -19.21 -17.98 10.87
CA TYR A 166 -19.10 -19.41 11.09
C TYR A 166 -19.77 -19.82 12.43
N SER A 167 -20.81 -19.11 12.87
CA SER A 167 -21.52 -19.41 14.13
C SER A 167 -22.07 -20.85 14.18
N ALA A 168 -22.37 -21.45 13.02
CA ALA A 168 -22.78 -22.86 12.92
C ALA A 168 -21.73 -23.85 13.47
N CYS A 169 -20.46 -23.44 13.55
CA CYS A 169 -19.33 -24.21 14.09
C CYS A 169 -18.84 -23.67 15.43
N GLY A 170 -19.58 -22.74 16.05
CA GLY A 170 -19.14 -22.05 17.28
C GLY A 170 -18.12 -20.93 17.05
N LEU A 171 -17.91 -20.49 15.80
CA LEU A 171 -16.95 -19.43 15.44
C LEU A 171 -17.71 -18.17 14.98
N ALA A 172 -18.38 -17.51 15.92
CA ALA A 172 -19.17 -16.31 15.64
C ALA A 172 -18.29 -15.08 15.33
N PRO A 173 -18.75 -14.16 14.45
CA PRO A 173 -18.06 -12.90 14.20
C PRO A 173 -18.18 -11.99 15.43
N SER A 174 -17.12 -11.21 15.71
CA SER A 174 -17.11 -10.23 16.81
C SER A 174 -17.51 -8.82 16.37
N LEU A 175 -17.55 -8.56 15.06
CA LEU A 175 -17.86 -7.26 14.48
C LEU A 175 -19.21 -7.26 13.75
N THR A 176 -19.89 -6.12 13.80
CA THR A 176 -21.10 -5.82 13.05
C THR A 176 -20.79 -4.98 11.80
N GLU A 177 -21.73 -4.94 10.85
CA GLU A 177 -21.59 -4.12 9.63
C GLU A 177 -21.36 -2.63 9.95
N SER A 178 -22.04 -2.08 10.96
CA SER A 178 -21.85 -0.69 11.39
C SER A 178 -20.48 -0.46 12.06
N GLN A 179 -19.98 -1.40 12.86
CA GLN A 179 -18.64 -1.29 13.42
C GLN A 179 -17.57 -1.30 12.32
N VAL A 180 -17.71 -2.18 11.31
CA VAL A 180 -16.81 -2.21 10.16
C VAL A 180 -16.88 -0.92 9.36
N ARG A 181 -18.08 -0.38 9.08
CA ARG A 181 -18.23 0.94 8.44
C ARG A 181 -17.49 2.02 9.22
N LYS A 182 -17.60 2.05 10.55
CA LYS A 182 -16.90 3.03 11.39
C LYS A 182 -15.40 2.87 11.42
N ILE A 183 -14.88 1.64 11.38
CA ILE A 183 -13.44 1.38 11.27
C ILE A 183 -12.91 1.96 9.96
N PHE A 184 -13.59 1.68 8.84
CA PHE A 184 -13.12 2.09 7.52
C PHE A 184 -13.37 3.57 7.22
N LEU A 185 -14.56 4.09 7.50
CA LEU A 185 -15.00 5.42 7.07
C LEU A 185 -14.94 6.47 8.19
N GLY A 186 -14.72 6.05 9.43
CA GLY A 186 -14.76 6.92 10.62
C GLY A 186 -16.13 6.95 11.31
N PRO A 187 -16.23 7.64 12.47
CA PRO A 187 -17.44 7.66 13.30
C PRO A 187 -18.71 8.15 12.59
N ASP A 188 -18.55 9.11 11.68
CA ASP A 188 -19.63 9.74 10.91
C ASP A 188 -19.93 9.00 9.58
N GLU A 189 -19.18 7.94 9.29
CA GLU A 189 -19.32 7.09 8.10
C GLU A 189 -19.20 7.83 6.75
N ASP A 190 -18.51 8.98 6.75
CA ASP A 190 -18.36 9.90 5.59
C ASP A 190 -17.01 9.79 4.88
N GLY A 191 -16.09 8.96 5.39
CA GLY A 191 -14.75 8.78 4.86
C GLY A 191 -13.73 9.85 5.29
N LEU A 192 -14.12 10.81 6.14
CA LEU A 192 -13.22 11.83 6.70
C LEU A 192 -12.48 11.33 7.95
N GLY A 193 -12.77 10.10 8.40
CA GLY A 193 -12.08 9.41 9.49
C GLY A 193 -11.64 7.99 9.13
N GLY A 194 -11.23 7.22 10.16
CA GLY A 194 -10.90 5.80 10.02
C GLY A 194 -9.76 5.50 9.04
N VAL A 195 -9.83 4.33 8.41
CA VAL A 195 -8.88 3.87 7.38
C VAL A 195 -8.89 4.76 6.13
N ALA A 196 -10.06 5.25 5.70
CA ALA A 196 -10.21 6.12 4.52
C ALA A 196 -9.38 7.40 4.65
N LYS A 197 -9.40 8.02 5.83
CA LYS A 197 -8.54 9.18 6.13
C LYS A 197 -7.07 8.81 6.01
N LYS A 198 -6.66 7.67 6.55
CA LYS A 198 -5.26 7.21 6.51
C LYS A 198 -4.79 6.91 5.08
N TYR A 199 -5.62 6.30 4.25
CA TYR A 199 -5.33 6.12 2.82
C TYR A 199 -5.06 7.46 2.15
N SER A 200 -5.94 8.45 2.38
CA SER A 200 -5.80 9.78 1.78
C SER A 200 -4.54 10.51 2.27
N GLN A 201 -4.26 10.47 3.58
CA GLN A 201 -3.10 11.10 4.19
C GLN A 201 -1.78 10.52 3.68
N CYS A 202 -1.66 9.19 3.65
CA CYS A 202 -0.42 8.53 3.29
C CYS A 202 -0.15 8.47 1.78
N SER A 203 -1.15 8.80 0.95
CA SER A 203 -1.04 8.75 -0.51
C SER A 203 -1.18 10.09 -1.19
N TYR A 204 -1.31 11.18 -0.43
CA TYR A 204 -1.57 12.52 -0.98
C TYR A 204 -2.83 12.52 -1.84
N TYR A 205 -3.89 11.88 -1.34
CA TYR A 205 -5.18 11.68 -2.01
C TYR A 205 -5.13 10.83 -3.30
N LYS A 206 -4.01 10.17 -3.60
CA LYS A 206 -3.89 9.25 -4.76
C LYS A 206 -4.39 7.83 -4.46
N PHE A 207 -4.79 7.55 -3.22
CA PHE A 207 -5.38 6.28 -2.82
C PHE A 207 -6.49 6.53 -1.80
N GLY A 208 -7.66 5.96 -2.07
CA GLY A 208 -8.83 6.18 -1.23
C GLY A 208 -9.92 5.14 -1.40
N LEU A 209 -10.96 5.28 -0.59
CA LEU A 209 -12.17 4.49 -0.67
C LEU A 209 -13.27 5.32 -1.32
N ASN A 210 -13.99 4.71 -2.25
CA ASN A 210 -15.25 5.26 -2.73
C ASN A 210 -16.30 5.09 -1.63
N VAL A 211 -16.52 6.15 -0.85
CA VAL A 211 -17.41 6.15 0.32
C VAL A 211 -18.84 5.71 -0.02
N THR A 212 -19.37 6.14 -1.18
CA THR A 212 -20.75 5.81 -1.58
C THR A 212 -20.89 4.38 -2.07
N ALA A 213 -19.83 3.79 -2.63
CA ALA A 213 -19.79 2.39 -3.01
C ALA A 213 -19.40 1.46 -1.85
N PHE A 214 -18.81 1.98 -0.76
CA PHE A 214 -18.35 1.16 0.37
C PHE A 214 -19.51 0.35 0.98
N THR A 215 -19.31 -0.96 1.04
CA THR A 215 -20.32 -1.87 1.55
C THR A 215 -19.71 -2.85 2.53
N ALA A 216 -20.31 -2.97 3.72
CA ALA A 216 -20.01 -4.04 4.67
C ALA A 216 -21.23 -4.96 4.76
N VAL A 217 -21.01 -6.28 4.65
CA VAL A 217 -22.05 -7.30 4.77
C VAL A 217 -21.60 -8.44 5.67
N ARG A 218 -22.49 -8.94 6.52
CA ARG A 218 -22.32 -10.23 7.19
C ARG A 218 -22.80 -11.36 6.29
N ILE A 219 -21.99 -12.41 6.15
CA ILE A 219 -22.34 -13.59 5.35
C ILE A 219 -22.19 -14.85 6.18
N SER A 220 -23.27 -15.64 6.25
CA SER A 220 -23.28 -16.91 6.95
C SER A 220 -22.68 -18.00 6.07
N LEU A 221 -21.72 -18.74 6.60
CA LEU A 221 -20.97 -19.75 5.87
C LEU A 221 -21.07 -21.11 6.56
N ASN A 222 -21.17 -22.15 5.75
CA ASN A 222 -21.12 -23.52 6.23
C ASN A 222 -19.71 -23.87 6.70
N CYS A 223 -19.66 -24.65 7.78
CA CYS A 223 -18.40 -25.14 8.35
C CYS A 223 -17.63 -25.98 7.33
N SER A 224 -16.31 -25.86 7.35
CA SER A 224 -15.38 -26.64 6.53
C SER A 224 -14.13 -26.90 7.33
N SER A 225 -13.67 -28.16 7.40
CA SER A 225 -12.35 -28.46 7.96
C SER A 225 -11.24 -27.73 7.20
N THR A 226 -11.39 -27.57 5.89
CA THR A 226 -10.44 -26.82 5.03
C THR A 226 -10.29 -25.36 5.44
N VAL A 227 -11.32 -24.76 6.02
CA VAL A 227 -11.28 -23.39 6.55
C VAL A 227 -10.86 -23.40 8.01
N ILE A 228 -11.53 -24.20 8.84
CA ILE A 228 -11.42 -24.15 10.29
C ILE A 228 -10.13 -24.77 10.79
N ASP A 229 -9.63 -25.82 10.13
CA ASP A 229 -8.44 -26.55 10.57
C ASP A 229 -7.21 -26.17 9.73
N SER A 230 -7.39 -25.89 8.44
CA SER A 230 -6.28 -25.69 7.48
C SER A 230 -6.07 -24.25 7.02
N CYS A 231 -6.93 -23.31 7.41
CA CYS A 231 -6.88 -21.91 6.98
C CYS A 231 -6.74 -21.74 5.45
N SER A 232 -7.57 -22.43 4.67
CA SER A 232 -7.59 -22.24 3.22
C SER A 232 -8.14 -20.86 2.85
N TRP A 233 -7.24 -19.89 2.66
CA TRP A 233 -7.54 -18.51 2.27
C TRP A 233 -8.38 -18.44 0.98
N TRP A 234 -8.15 -19.38 0.07
CA TRP A 234 -8.89 -19.52 -1.17
C TRP A 234 -10.32 -20.02 -0.91
N THR A 235 -10.51 -21.08 -0.12
CA THR A 235 -11.86 -21.56 0.18
C THR A 235 -12.65 -20.51 0.97
N ILE A 236 -11.96 -19.76 1.85
CA ILE A 236 -12.54 -18.63 2.57
C ILE A 236 -13.10 -17.61 1.58
N SER A 237 -12.29 -17.14 0.63
CA SER A 237 -12.71 -16.11 -0.33
C SER A 237 -13.79 -16.61 -1.30
N GLN A 238 -13.63 -17.81 -1.87
CA GLN A 238 -14.60 -18.38 -2.81
C GLN A 238 -15.98 -18.53 -2.19
N ARG A 239 -16.08 -19.17 -1.01
CA ARG A 239 -17.37 -19.36 -0.33
C ARG A 239 -17.96 -18.03 0.11
N ALA A 240 -17.12 -17.08 0.52
CA ALA A 240 -17.56 -15.75 0.87
C ALA A 240 -18.17 -15.00 -0.33
N ASP A 241 -17.48 -15.04 -1.47
CA ASP A 241 -17.93 -14.44 -2.72
C ASP A 241 -19.26 -15.06 -3.19
N ASP A 242 -19.41 -16.37 -3.12
CA ASP A 242 -20.66 -17.04 -3.53
C ASP A 242 -21.83 -16.66 -2.61
N ALA A 243 -21.62 -16.64 -1.29
CA ALA A 243 -22.62 -16.17 -0.34
C ALA A 243 -22.96 -14.69 -0.55
N ALA A 244 -21.97 -13.84 -0.86
CA ALA A 244 -22.17 -12.44 -1.15
C ALA A 244 -22.92 -12.22 -2.47
N LYS A 245 -22.61 -12.96 -3.53
CA LYS A 245 -23.35 -12.94 -4.81
C LYS A 245 -24.81 -13.33 -4.61
N LEU A 246 -25.09 -14.35 -3.80
CA LEU A 246 -26.45 -14.75 -3.46
C LEU A 246 -27.18 -13.66 -2.65
N LYS A 247 -26.49 -13.00 -1.72
CA LYS A 247 -27.07 -11.97 -0.85
C LYS A 247 -27.30 -10.63 -1.55
N LEU A 248 -26.35 -10.19 -2.37
CA LEU A 248 -26.35 -8.87 -3.04
C LEU A 248 -26.92 -8.91 -4.45
N GLY A 249 -26.91 -10.07 -5.09
CA GLY A 249 -27.14 -10.23 -6.52
C GLY A 249 -25.86 -10.03 -7.33
N LEU A 250 -25.73 -10.78 -8.43
CA LEU A 250 -24.56 -10.78 -9.33
C LEU A 250 -24.23 -9.38 -9.85
N THR A 251 -25.25 -8.60 -10.25
CA THR A 251 -25.06 -7.26 -10.80
C THR A 251 -24.42 -6.30 -9.80
N ALA A 252 -24.88 -6.31 -8.54
CA ALA A 252 -24.32 -5.45 -7.49
C ALA A 252 -22.90 -5.91 -7.12
N PHE A 253 -22.70 -7.23 -6.95
CA PHE A 253 -21.39 -7.80 -6.64
C PHE A 253 -20.33 -7.42 -7.68
N ALA A 254 -20.68 -7.46 -8.98
CA ALA A 254 -19.77 -7.12 -10.07
C ALA A 254 -19.36 -5.62 -10.12
N THR A 255 -19.99 -4.75 -9.33
CA THR A 255 -19.61 -3.32 -9.26
C THR A 255 -18.43 -3.05 -8.33
N PHE A 256 -18.12 -3.99 -7.42
CA PHE A 256 -16.99 -3.87 -6.51
C PHE A 256 -15.68 -4.16 -7.24
N THR A 257 -14.63 -3.47 -6.78
CA THR A 257 -13.28 -3.57 -7.35
C THR A 257 -12.33 -4.31 -6.42
N HIS A 258 -12.59 -4.27 -5.11
CA HIS A 258 -11.75 -4.82 -4.06
C HIS A 258 -12.63 -5.50 -3.01
N PHE A 259 -12.08 -6.53 -2.38
CA PHE A 259 -12.78 -7.41 -1.46
C PHE A 259 -11.95 -7.62 -0.20
N THR A 260 -12.57 -7.47 0.96
CA THR A 260 -11.95 -7.74 2.26
C THR A 260 -12.76 -8.77 3.02
N TYR A 261 -12.12 -9.86 3.42
CA TYR A 261 -12.72 -10.93 4.21
C TYR A 261 -12.33 -10.75 5.68
N VAL A 262 -13.30 -10.52 6.55
CA VAL A 262 -13.07 -10.30 7.98
C VAL A 262 -13.34 -11.60 8.74
N LEU A 263 -12.28 -12.20 9.24
CA LEU A 263 -12.32 -13.51 9.89
C LEU A 263 -12.79 -13.36 11.35
N PRO A 264 -13.66 -14.26 11.86
CA PRO A 264 -14.03 -14.28 13.27
C PRO A 264 -12.80 -14.58 14.15
N PRO A 265 -12.74 -14.03 15.38
CA PRO A 265 -11.57 -14.19 16.26
C PRO A 265 -11.19 -15.66 16.54
N GLY A 266 -12.19 -16.56 16.56
CA GLY A 266 -11.96 -17.97 16.80
C GLY A 266 -11.12 -18.67 15.71
N LEU A 267 -11.03 -18.11 14.51
CA LEU A 267 -10.17 -18.63 13.43
C LEU A 267 -8.69 -18.27 13.60
N GLN A 268 -8.33 -17.36 14.51
CA GLN A 268 -6.93 -16.94 14.68
C GLN A 268 -5.99 -18.10 15.03
N ARG A 269 -6.51 -19.18 15.63
CA ARG A 269 -5.70 -20.38 15.94
C ARG A 269 -5.22 -21.10 14.69
N SER A 270 -6.02 -21.07 13.63
CA SER A 270 -5.75 -21.79 12.38
C SER A 270 -5.20 -20.85 11.32
N CYS A 271 -5.66 -19.59 11.34
CA CYS A 271 -5.19 -18.48 10.53
C CYS A 271 -4.41 -17.50 11.41
N PRO A 272 -3.11 -17.75 11.67
CA PRO A 272 -2.34 -17.01 12.68
C PRO A 272 -1.96 -15.59 12.25
N TRP A 273 -1.91 -15.33 10.94
CA TRP A 273 -1.61 -14.02 10.38
C TRP A 273 -2.66 -12.97 10.77
N ALA A 274 -2.23 -11.73 10.98
CA ALA A 274 -3.12 -10.63 11.34
C ALA A 274 -3.85 -10.04 10.12
N GLY A 275 -3.15 -10.01 8.99
CA GLY A 275 -3.63 -9.68 7.66
C GLY A 275 -3.05 -10.65 6.64
N LEU A 276 -3.67 -10.75 5.48
CA LEU A 276 -3.19 -11.47 4.31
C LEU A 276 -3.71 -10.74 3.07
N ALA A 277 -2.94 -10.74 1.99
CA ALA A 277 -3.35 -10.15 0.73
C ALA A 277 -2.79 -10.88 -0.48
N LEU A 278 -3.41 -10.63 -1.62
CA LEU A 278 -2.83 -10.95 -2.92
C LEU A 278 -1.81 -9.88 -3.33
N LEU A 279 -0.73 -10.33 -3.99
CA LEU A 279 0.32 -9.48 -4.50
C LEU A 279 0.62 -9.83 -5.97
N PRO A 280 0.30 -8.97 -6.95
CA PRO A 280 -0.78 -7.98 -6.87
C PRO A 280 -2.15 -8.66 -6.81
N GLY A 281 -3.21 -7.88 -6.62
CA GLY A 281 -4.57 -8.42 -6.71
C GLY A 281 -5.61 -7.44 -6.22
N ARG A 282 -6.67 -7.97 -5.60
CA ARG A 282 -7.80 -7.18 -5.11
C ARG A 282 -8.46 -7.74 -3.85
N GLN A 283 -7.84 -8.73 -3.23
CA GLN A 283 -8.41 -9.48 -2.12
C GLN A 283 -7.51 -9.34 -0.90
N THR A 284 -8.13 -9.05 0.24
CA THR A 284 -7.46 -9.02 1.53
C THR A 284 -8.26 -9.83 2.54
N TRP A 285 -7.56 -10.43 3.49
CA TRP A 285 -8.16 -11.09 4.63
C TRP A 285 -7.61 -10.43 5.90
N LEU A 286 -8.48 -10.21 6.88
CA LEU A 286 -8.13 -9.52 8.12
C LEU A 286 -8.71 -10.25 9.32
N GLN A 287 -7.88 -10.43 10.35
CA GLN A 287 -8.36 -10.92 11.64
C GLN A 287 -9.23 -9.87 12.33
N SER A 288 -10.31 -10.31 12.97
CA SER A 288 -11.09 -9.47 13.89
C SER A 288 -10.36 -9.30 15.24
N SER A 289 -9.19 -8.68 15.22
CA SER A 289 -8.32 -8.45 16.38
C SER A 289 -7.82 -7.00 16.44
N SER A 290 -7.15 -6.64 17.55
CA SER A 290 -6.52 -5.33 17.71
C SER A 290 -5.35 -5.11 16.73
N TYR A 291 -4.65 -6.17 16.33
CA TYR A 291 -3.54 -6.12 15.38
C TYR A 291 -3.95 -6.42 13.93
N GLY A 292 -5.19 -6.89 13.71
CA GLY A 292 -5.79 -7.09 12.39
C GLY A 292 -6.60 -5.88 11.95
N ILE A 293 -7.89 -6.05 11.66
CA ILE A 293 -8.77 -4.98 11.11
C ILE A 293 -8.85 -3.71 11.95
N GLN A 294 -8.63 -3.78 13.27
CA GLN A 294 -8.70 -2.59 14.13
C GLN A 294 -7.45 -1.70 14.02
N ARG A 295 -6.37 -2.22 13.44
CA ARG A 295 -5.12 -1.49 13.21
C ARG A 295 -5.11 -0.98 11.77
N TRP A 296 -5.27 0.33 11.60
CA TRP A 296 -5.33 0.94 10.26
C TRP A 296 -4.10 0.63 9.41
N ALA A 297 -2.92 0.50 10.03
CA ALA A 297 -1.68 0.19 9.33
C ALA A 297 -1.68 -1.24 8.76
N THR A 298 -2.23 -2.23 9.47
CA THR A 298 -2.45 -3.58 8.92
C THR A 298 -3.43 -3.53 7.74
N VAL A 299 -4.53 -2.79 7.87
CA VAL A 299 -5.48 -2.62 6.76
C VAL A 299 -4.84 -1.90 5.55
N MET A 300 -3.91 -0.98 5.79
CA MET A 300 -3.14 -0.30 4.75
C MET A 300 -2.16 -1.26 4.09
N GLN A 301 -1.38 -2.01 4.87
CA GLN A 301 -0.41 -3.00 4.40
C GLN A 301 -1.07 -3.99 3.43
N GLU A 302 -2.16 -4.64 3.87
CA GLU A 302 -2.87 -5.59 3.01
C GLU A 302 -3.47 -4.94 1.77
N ALA A 303 -3.94 -3.69 1.89
CA ALA A 303 -4.51 -3.00 0.76
C ALA A 303 -3.45 -2.60 -0.28
N ILE A 304 -2.22 -2.26 0.12
CA ILE A 304 -1.16 -1.86 -0.81
C ILE A 304 -0.31 -3.04 -1.32
N HIS A 305 -0.38 -4.21 -0.68
CA HIS A 305 0.05 -5.48 -1.30
C HIS A 305 -0.66 -5.73 -2.64
N ASN A 306 -1.96 -5.41 -2.72
CA ASN A 306 -2.73 -5.53 -3.97
C ASN A 306 -2.16 -4.68 -5.13
N TYR A 307 -1.34 -3.68 -4.82
CA TYR A 307 -0.67 -2.79 -5.79
C TYR A 307 0.82 -3.12 -5.98
N GLY A 308 1.28 -4.25 -5.45
CA GLY A 308 2.63 -4.74 -5.69
C GLY A 308 3.71 -4.25 -4.72
N LEU A 309 3.33 -3.74 -3.55
CA LEU A 309 4.28 -3.49 -2.48
C LEU A 309 4.55 -4.76 -1.68
N TRP A 310 5.80 -4.93 -1.28
CA TRP A 310 6.29 -6.01 -0.43
C TRP A 310 6.59 -5.48 0.97
N HIS A 311 6.83 -6.38 1.91
CA HIS A 311 7.18 -5.98 3.25
C HIS A 311 8.49 -5.18 3.27
N SER A 312 8.58 -4.27 4.24
CA SER A 312 9.81 -3.54 4.53
C SER A 312 10.67 -4.31 5.52
N TRP A 313 11.97 -4.10 5.42
CA TRP A 313 13.01 -4.87 6.11
C TRP A 313 13.83 -3.96 7.04
N ARG A 314 14.46 -4.56 8.04
CA ARG A 314 15.50 -3.91 8.83
C ARG A 314 16.52 -4.94 9.30
N ASN A 315 17.81 -4.65 9.11
CA ASN A 315 18.92 -5.53 9.46
C ASN A 315 18.79 -6.93 8.83
N GLY A 316 18.29 -7.03 7.60
CA GLY A 316 18.02 -8.28 6.92
C GLY A 316 16.83 -9.10 7.46
N TRP A 317 16.02 -8.52 8.36
CA TRP A 317 14.80 -9.16 8.88
C TRP A 317 13.57 -8.49 8.29
N GLU A 318 12.70 -9.31 7.70
CA GLU A 318 11.39 -8.91 7.22
C GLU A 318 10.56 -8.38 8.39
N TYR A 319 9.72 -7.37 8.16
CA TYR A 319 8.83 -6.74 9.15
C TYR A 319 9.47 -5.88 10.23
N GLU A 320 10.78 -5.94 10.44
CA GLU A 320 11.45 -5.20 11.53
C GLU A 320 11.62 -3.69 11.24
N ASP A 321 11.07 -3.20 10.12
CA ASP A 321 10.94 -1.76 9.87
C ASP A 321 9.67 -1.20 10.54
N TYR A 322 9.82 -0.46 11.65
CA TYR A 322 8.70 0.20 12.33
C TYR A 322 8.47 1.63 11.84
N SER A 323 9.15 2.06 10.76
CA SER A 323 8.96 3.37 10.12
C SER A 323 7.83 3.41 9.08
N THR A 324 7.23 2.26 8.75
CA THR A 324 6.22 2.13 7.69
C THR A 324 5.19 1.05 8.01
N ALA A 325 3.98 1.21 7.47
CA ALA A 325 2.94 0.19 7.44
C ALA A 325 3.33 -1.08 6.68
N MET A 326 4.36 -1.06 5.81
CA MET A 326 4.87 -2.28 5.16
C MET A 326 5.80 -3.10 6.05
N GLY A 327 6.23 -2.56 7.20
CA GLY A 327 6.78 -3.35 8.28
C GLY A 327 5.79 -3.40 9.43
N ARG A 328 6.24 -3.23 10.67
CA ARG A 328 5.36 -3.25 11.86
C ARG A 328 4.97 -1.85 12.37
N GLY A 329 5.29 -0.80 11.62
CA GLY A 329 5.06 0.59 12.00
C GLY A 329 3.60 1.02 11.86
N ASP A 330 3.10 1.82 12.79
CA ASP A 330 1.84 2.58 12.65
C ASP A 330 2.11 3.91 11.93
N ALA A 331 2.65 3.83 10.72
CA ALA A 331 3.15 4.98 9.97
C ALA A 331 2.85 4.84 8.47
N CYS A 332 2.89 5.94 7.73
CA CYS A 332 2.71 5.90 6.29
C CYS A 332 3.85 5.13 5.61
N PRO A 333 3.63 4.66 4.35
CA PRO A 333 4.70 4.08 3.55
C PRO A 333 5.90 5.01 3.42
N ASN A 334 7.11 4.45 3.39
CA ASN A 334 8.35 5.23 3.28
C ASN A 334 8.54 5.82 1.87
N ALA A 335 9.57 6.65 1.67
CA ALA A 335 9.85 7.28 0.39
C ALA A 335 10.03 6.29 -0.77
N ALA A 336 10.70 5.16 -0.54
CA ALA A 336 10.85 4.15 -1.58
C ALA A 336 9.48 3.59 -2.00
N GLU A 337 8.65 3.20 -1.02
CA GLU A 337 7.30 2.65 -1.24
C GLU A 337 6.38 3.64 -1.95
N THR A 338 6.33 4.89 -1.47
CA THR A 338 5.50 5.95 -2.06
C THR A 338 6.00 6.37 -3.44
N SER A 339 7.31 6.35 -3.69
CA SER A 339 7.89 6.54 -5.03
C SER A 339 7.42 5.45 -6.00
N ARG A 340 7.49 4.17 -5.59
CA ARG A 340 7.03 3.04 -6.40
C ARG A 340 5.53 3.09 -6.68
N LEU A 341 4.74 3.54 -5.72
CA LEU A 341 3.31 3.72 -5.92
C LEU A 341 2.95 4.96 -6.76
N GLY A 342 3.94 5.77 -7.19
CA GLY A 342 3.70 7.03 -7.88
C GLY A 342 3.00 8.08 -7.00
N TRP A 343 3.03 7.88 -5.68
CA TRP A 343 2.42 8.79 -4.72
C TRP A 343 3.32 9.99 -4.46
N ALA A 344 4.63 9.75 -4.39
CA ALA A 344 5.63 10.77 -4.14
C ALA A 344 6.54 11.05 -5.35
N THR A 345 7.11 12.24 -5.41
CA THR A 345 8.13 12.67 -6.39
C THR A 345 9.38 13.17 -5.67
N PRO A 346 10.56 13.00 -6.28
CA PRO A 346 11.81 13.44 -5.67
C PRO A 346 11.91 14.96 -5.67
N ALA A 347 12.73 15.51 -4.77
CA ALA A 347 13.10 16.93 -4.80
C ALA A 347 13.74 17.31 -6.14
N ASP A 348 13.73 18.59 -6.48
CA ASP A 348 14.34 19.10 -7.71
C ASP A 348 15.82 18.67 -7.81
N GLY A 349 16.15 17.93 -8.87
CA GLY A 349 17.49 17.35 -9.07
C GLY A 349 17.87 16.24 -8.08
N GLY A 350 16.90 15.70 -7.34
CA GLY A 350 17.06 14.64 -6.34
C GLY A 350 16.62 13.26 -6.82
N ASP A 351 16.28 13.07 -8.10
CA ASP A 351 15.76 11.82 -8.66
C ASP A 351 16.85 10.79 -9.04
N ALA A 352 18.07 11.29 -9.31
CA ALA A 352 19.21 10.50 -9.73
C ALA A 352 20.56 11.06 -9.23
N ILE A 353 20.76 11.10 -7.91
CA ILE A 353 22.00 11.63 -7.32
C ILE A 353 23.11 10.58 -7.46
N ASN A 354 24.03 10.83 -8.40
CA ASN A 354 25.13 9.92 -8.75
C ASN A 354 26.49 10.65 -8.74
N SER A 355 27.53 10.00 -9.25
CA SER A 355 28.87 10.57 -9.38
C SER A 355 28.92 11.84 -10.23
N GLY A 356 27.97 12.09 -11.12
CA GLY A 356 27.86 13.35 -11.87
C GLY A 356 27.30 14.50 -11.05
N VAL A 357 26.34 14.22 -10.15
CA VAL A 357 25.76 15.23 -9.23
C VAL A 357 26.73 15.53 -8.09
N LEU A 358 27.36 14.50 -7.54
CA LEU A 358 28.41 14.55 -6.53
C LEU A 358 29.80 14.39 -7.18
N ALA A 359 30.09 15.22 -8.19
CA ALA A 359 31.31 15.16 -9.01
C ALA A 359 32.59 15.19 -8.16
N ASP A 360 32.68 16.18 -7.28
CA ASP A 360 33.85 16.43 -6.47
C ASP A 360 33.74 15.73 -5.12
N VAL A 361 34.67 14.80 -4.86
CA VAL A 361 34.82 14.15 -3.55
C VAL A 361 35.03 15.22 -2.47
N GLY A 362 34.37 15.07 -1.33
CA GLY A 362 34.46 16.02 -0.22
C GLY A 362 33.61 17.28 -0.40
N THR A 363 32.93 17.45 -1.54
CA THR A 363 32.04 18.58 -1.76
C THR A 363 30.61 18.23 -1.38
N VAL A 364 29.95 19.19 -0.74
CA VAL A 364 28.57 19.07 -0.29
C VAL A 364 27.61 19.60 -1.35
N ARG A 365 26.50 18.89 -1.56
CA ARG A 365 25.29 19.37 -2.25
C ARG A 365 24.11 19.32 -1.30
N SER A 366 23.11 20.18 -1.50
CA SER A 366 21.98 20.30 -0.58
C SER A 366 20.63 20.38 -1.27
N TRP A 367 19.61 19.89 -0.57
CA TRP A 367 18.23 19.87 -1.02
C TRP A 367 17.28 20.20 0.14
N PRO A 368 16.28 21.06 -0.06
CA PRO A 368 15.18 21.21 0.89
C PRO A 368 14.24 20.01 0.78
N LEU A 369 13.97 19.34 1.89
CA LEU A 369 12.97 18.28 1.99
C LEU A 369 11.84 18.70 2.93
N PRO A 370 10.60 18.85 2.44
CA PRO A 370 9.43 18.93 3.32
C PRO A 370 9.22 17.57 3.99
N ALA A 371 8.65 17.58 5.21
CA ALA A 371 8.22 16.35 5.86
C ALA A 371 7.18 15.63 5.01
N THR A 372 7.27 14.30 4.94
CA THR A 372 6.41 13.49 4.07
C THR A 372 4.92 13.73 4.31
N TYR A 373 4.48 13.96 5.55
CA TYR A 373 3.05 14.21 5.82
C TYR A 373 2.49 15.50 5.19
N LEU A 374 3.35 16.45 4.79
CA LEU A 374 2.93 17.73 4.19
C LEU A 374 2.55 17.60 2.73
N THR A 375 3.35 16.86 1.96
CA THR A 375 3.24 16.79 0.50
C THR A 375 3.93 15.55 -0.04
N GLY A 376 3.40 15.04 -1.17
CA GLY A 376 4.06 14.04 -1.99
C GLY A 376 5.02 14.65 -3.02
N GLU A 377 5.06 15.97 -3.13
CA GLU A 377 5.89 16.66 -4.11
C GLU A 377 7.24 17.03 -3.50
N GLY A 378 8.33 16.61 -4.15
CA GLY A 378 9.68 17.00 -3.76
C GLY A 378 10.14 16.50 -2.39
N ASN A 379 9.55 15.42 -1.86
CA ASN A 379 9.70 15.05 -0.45
C ASN A 379 10.76 13.96 -0.17
N TYR A 380 11.46 13.49 -1.20
CA TYR A 380 12.57 12.55 -1.04
C TYR A 380 13.74 12.81 -1.98
N LEU A 381 14.89 12.22 -1.68
CA LEU A 381 16.05 12.08 -2.57
C LEU A 381 16.27 10.62 -2.92
N ARG A 382 16.80 10.37 -4.11
CA ARG A 382 17.20 9.06 -4.61
C ARG A 382 18.67 9.08 -5.03
N VAL A 383 19.50 8.34 -4.31
CA VAL A 383 20.95 8.24 -4.55
C VAL A 383 21.26 6.95 -5.29
N LEU A 384 22.00 7.07 -6.38
CA LEU A 384 22.46 6.00 -7.26
C LEU A 384 24.00 5.97 -7.16
N PRO A 385 24.57 5.22 -6.20
CA PRO A 385 25.98 5.29 -5.87
C PRO A 385 26.83 4.51 -6.89
N ASP A 386 26.85 4.98 -8.13
CA ASP A 386 27.60 4.46 -9.28
C ASP A 386 29.14 4.56 -9.12
N TRP A 387 29.61 5.22 -8.06
CA TRP A 387 31.02 5.24 -7.64
C TRP A 387 31.42 4.02 -6.80
N LEU A 388 30.47 3.14 -6.46
CA LEU A 388 30.74 1.88 -5.80
C LEU A 388 30.86 0.74 -6.83
N PRO A 389 31.56 -0.35 -6.49
CA PRO A 389 31.60 -1.54 -7.33
C PRO A 389 30.19 -2.05 -7.67
N THR A 390 29.96 -2.40 -8.94
CA THR A 390 28.64 -2.79 -9.47
C THR A 390 28.33 -4.29 -9.31
N ASP A 391 29.18 -5.04 -8.62
CA ASP A 391 28.97 -6.46 -8.35
C ASP A 391 27.63 -6.70 -7.65
N THR A 392 27.10 -7.91 -7.83
CA THR A 392 25.76 -8.35 -7.43
C THR A 392 25.48 -7.96 -5.97
N GLY A 393 24.74 -6.87 -5.77
CA GLY A 393 24.57 -6.27 -4.45
C GLY A 393 24.36 -4.76 -4.44
N ALA A 394 24.57 -4.07 -5.57
CA ALA A 394 24.34 -2.63 -5.69
C ALA A 394 22.96 -2.19 -5.13
N LYS A 395 22.97 -1.10 -4.36
CA LYS A 395 21.79 -0.53 -3.71
C LYS A 395 21.61 0.94 -4.07
N ASN A 396 20.37 1.34 -4.28
CA ASN A 396 19.97 2.75 -4.30
C ASN A 396 19.53 3.17 -2.90
N LEU A 397 19.66 4.45 -2.55
CA LEU A 397 19.15 5.00 -1.31
C LEU A 397 17.96 5.92 -1.56
N TYR A 398 16.94 5.83 -0.71
CA TYR A 398 15.85 6.79 -0.59
C TYR A 398 15.98 7.53 0.72
N ILE A 399 15.89 8.86 0.67
CA ILE A 399 16.13 9.74 1.82
C ILE A 399 14.97 10.72 1.96
N ASP A 400 14.30 10.76 3.10
CA ASP A 400 13.12 11.60 3.36
C ASP A 400 13.04 12.11 4.79
N LEU A 401 12.36 13.24 5.01
CA LEU A 401 12.10 13.75 6.35
C LEU A 401 10.79 13.15 6.91
N ARG A 402 10.88 12.45 8.03
CA ARG A 402 9.71 11.91 8.74
C ARG A 402 9.49 12.64 10.05
N VAL A 403 8.30 13.22 10.20
CA VAL A 403 7.86 13.97 11.38
C VAL A 403 6.60 13.31 11.93
N ASN A 404 6.48 13.20 13.26
CA ASN A 404 5.38 12.49 13.90
C ASN A 404 4.06 13.28 13.90
N LYS A 405 3.52 13.55 12.71
CA LYS A 405 2.27 14.28 12.48
C LYS A 405 1.40 13.54 11.47
N GLU A 406 0.10 13.79 11.54
CA GLU A 406 -0.91 13.24 10.63
C GLU A 406 -0.84 11.70 10.43
N GLY A 407 -0.51 11.25 9.23
CA GLY A 407 -0.37 9.82 8.90
C GLY A 407 0.72 9.13 9.72
N ASP A 408 1.75 9.89 10.08
CA ASP A 408 2.94 9.46 10.83
C ASP A 408 2.88 9.78 12.33
N ALA A 409 1.72 10.20 12.84
CA ALA A 409 1.55 10.64 14.23
C ALA A 409 1.98 9.61 15.29
N ALA A 410 2.03 8.31 14.94
CA ALA A 410 2.44 7.23 15.83
C ALA A 410 3.87 6.72 15.59
N LEU A 411 4.69 7.43 14.80
CA LEU A 411 6.12 7.12 14.69
C LEU A 411 6.79 7.18 16.08
N GLY A 412 7.47 6.09 16.45
CA GLY A 412 8.24 6.01 17.69
C GLY A 412 9.46 6.95 17.67
N SER A 413 10.03 7.25 18.84
CA SER A 413 11.16 8.19 18.99
C SER A 413 12.39 7.85 18.15
N ASP A 414 12.61 6.57 17.87
CA ASP A 414 13.74 6.11 17.04
C ASP A 414 13.60 6.52 15.57
N TYR A 415 12.38 6.87 15.15
CA TYR A 415 12.02 7.22 13.79
C TYR A 415 11.49 8.66 13.67
N ALA A 416 10.80 9.16 14.68
CA ALA A 416 10.17 10.47 14.64
C ALA A 416 11.20 11.60 14.53
N ASN A 417 10.89 12.59 13.69
CA ASN A 417 11.63 13.84 13.55
C ASN A 417 13.07 13.66 13.06
N LYS A 418 13.27 12.75 12.12
CA LYS A 418 14.58 12.39 11.57
C LYS A 418 14.52 12.33 10.04
N VAL A 419 15.68 12.48 9.42
CA VAL A 419 15.87 12.13 8.00
C VAL A 419 16.08 10.62 7.91
N HIS A 420 15.15 9.90 7.32
CA HIS A 420 15.22 8.45 7.16
C HIS A 420 16.08 8.10 5.95
N VAL A 421 16.68 6.92 6.00
CA VAL A 421 17.42 6.35 4.89
C VAL A 421 17.00 4.91 4.72
N HIS A 422 16.43 4.62 3.55
CA HIS A 422 16.08 3.27 3.11
C HIS A 422 16.97 2.88 1.95
N GLU A 423 17.50 1.66 1.97
CA GLU A 423 18.18 1.08 0.81
C GLU A 423 17.26 0.15 0.03
N VAL A 424 17.54 0.01 -1.27
CA VAL A 424 16.73 -0.77 -2.20
C VAL A 424 17.65 -1.45 -3.22
N ASN A 425 17.33 -2.69 -3.63
CA ASN A 425 18.06 -3.37 -4.71
C ASN A 425 18.10 -2.52 -6.00
N ALA A 426 19.29 -2.04 -6.40
CA ALA A 426 19.43 -1.09 -7.51
C ALA A 426 19.01 -1.68 -8.86
N THR A 427 19.25 -2.98 -9.10
CA THR A 427 18.86 -3.63 -10.36
C THR A 427 17.35 -3.63 -10.52
N MET A 428 16.62 -4.02 -9.46
CA MET A 428 15.16 -4.06 -9.49
C MET A 428 14.55 -2.66 -9.50
N ASP A 429 15.16 -1.73 -8.75
CA ASP A 429 14.68 -0.35 -8.65
C ASP A 429 14.87 0.42 -9.97
N ASN A 430 16.01 0.28 -10.63
CA ASN A 430 16.28 0.92 -11.92
C ASN A 430 15.50 0.28 -13.08
N GLY A 431 15.09 -0.98 -12.95
CA GLY A 431 14.26 -1.68 -13.94
C GLY A 431 12.78 -1.30 -13.88
N TYR A 432 12.31 -0.71 -12.79
CA TYR A 432 10.91 -0.34 -12.60
C TYR A 432 10.50 0.86 -13.50
N PRO A 433 9.27 0.89 -14.05
CA PRO A 433 8.21 -0.13 -13.98
C PRO A 433 8.33 -1.23 -15.04
N SER A 434 9.32 -1.16 -15.93
CA SER A 434 9.44 -2.05 -17.10
C SER A 434 9.74 -3.51 -16.76
N SER A 435 10.43 -3.74 -15.65
CA SER A 435 10.82 -5.05 -15.11
C SER A 435 10.63 -5.06 -13.59
N TYR A 436 10.48 -6.24 -12.98
CA TYR A 436 10.41 -6.39 -11.51
C TYR A 436 9.23 -5.65 -10.85
N THR A 437 8.15 -5.41 -11.60
CA THR A 437 6.95 -4.65 -11.16
C THR A 437 6.33 -5.22 -9.89
N TYR A 438 6.45 -6.53 -9.67
CA TYR A 438 5.90 -7.22 -8.52
C TYR A 438 6.94 -8.08 -7.79
N SER A 439 8.23 -7.84 -8.01
CA SER A 439 9.30 -8.52 -7.26
C SER A 439 9.62 -7.79 -5.96
N ASP A 440 10.02 -8.55 -4.93
CA ASP A 440 10.55 -7.98 -3.71
C ASP A 440 11.93 -7.36 -3.97
N ARG A 441 11.99 -6.02 -3.98
CA ARG A 441 13.24 -5.27 -4.11
C ARG A 441 13.96 -5.05 -2.79
N ARG A 442 13.44 -5.62 -1.69
CA ARG A 442 13.92 -5.54 -0.31
C ARG A 442 14.22 -4.11 0.09
N ILE A 443 13.16 -3.36 0.33
CA ILE A 443 13.25 -2.01 0.89
C ILE A 443 13.65 -2.16 2.34
N GLU A 444 14.80 -1.61 2.72
CA GLU A 444 15.37 -1.82 4.05
C GLU A 444 15.69 -0.49 4.74
N PHE A 445 15.17 -0.28 5.94
CA PHE A 445 15.54 0.86 6.77
C PHE A 445 16.93 0.66 7.36
N ILE A 446 17.88 1.53 7.01
CA ILE A 446 19.28 1.41 7.45
C ILE A 446 19.71 2.49 8.45
N GLY A 447 18.88 3.50 8.69
CA GLY A 447 19.12 4.47 9.75
C GLY A 447 18.33 5.77 9.61
N GLY A 448 18.47 6.62 10.63
CA GLY A 448 17.93 7.96 10.64
C GLY A 448 18.98 8.97 11.09
N VAL A 449 18.95 10.17 10.50
CA VAL A 449 19.83 11.29 10.86
C VAL A 449 19.04 12.30 11.68
N ASP A 450 19.53 12.60 12.88
CA ASP A 450 18.93 13.59 13.76
C ASP A 450 19.06 15.01 13.18
N PRO A 451 18.11 15.92 13.46
CA PRO A 451 18.26 17.32 13.10
C PRO A 451 19.53 17.92 13.73
N SER A 452 20.18 18.83 13.02
CA SER A 452 21.45 19.45 13.45
C SER A 452 22.55 18.42 13.73
N SER A 453 22.61 17.36 12.91
CA SER A 453 23.60 16.30 13.06
C SER A 453 24.10 15.80 11.71
N ARG A 454 25.06 14.88 11.75
CA ARG A 454 25.54 14.14 10.58
C ARG A 454 25.62 12.65 10.87
N ALA A 455 25.42 11.83 9.85
CA ALA A 455 25.61 10.39 9.88
C ALA A 455 26.50 9.94 8.74
N VAL A 456 27.34 8.93 9.00
CA VAL A 456 28.26 8.35 8.02
C VAL A 456 27.72 6.99 7.58
N TYR A 457 27.42 6.86 6.30
CA TYR A 457 26.98 5.62 5.66
C TYR A 457 28.18 5.02 4.93
N SER A 458 29.03 4.32 5.68
CA SER A 458 30.35 3.91 5.18
C SER A 458 30.31 2.90 4.04
N ALA A 459 29.32 2.01 4.04
CA ALA A 459 29.04 1.09 2.92
C ALA A 459 28.78 1.83 1.61
N TYR A 460 28.36 3.10 1.69
CA TYR A 460 28.00 3.94 0.56
C TYR A 460 29.04 5.01 0.23
N LYS A 461 30.11 5.11 1.04
CA LYS A 461 31.06 6.23 1.04
C LYS A 461 30.36 7.60 1.03
N LEU A 462 29.31 7.74 1.86
CA LEU A 462 28.43 8.90 1.88
C LEU A 462 28.30 9.45 3.31
N VAL A 463 28.36 10.78 3.44
CA VAL A 463 27.98 11.50 4.67
C VAL A 463 26.71 12.28 4.40
N ILE A 464 25.74 12.14 5.30
CA ILE A 464 24.46 12.85 5.26
C ILE A 464 24.45 13.83 6.43
N TYR A 465 24.16 15.10 6.15
CA TYR A 465 23.96 16.13 7.17
C TYR A 465 22.52 16.61 7.13
N ALA A 466 21.99 16.92 8.30
CA ALA A 466 20.65 17.42 8.47
C ALA A 466 20.70 18.75 9.21
N SER A 467 20.09 19.80 8.64
CA SER A 467 19.88 21.06 9.35
C SER A 467 18.91 20.89 10.54
N PRO A 468 18.69 21.92 11.36
CA PRO A 468 17.47 21.96 12.18
C PRO A 468 16.22 21.83 11.29
N ILE A 469 15.16 21.22 11.83
CA ILE A 469 13.82 21.24 11.21
C ILE A 469 13.25 22.66 11.37
N SER A 470 12.79 23.25 10.28
CA SER A 470 12.16 24.58 10.28
C SER A 470 10.79 24.56 10.97
N ALA A 471 10.25 25.75 11.26
CA ALA A 471 8.88 25.88 11.76
C ALA A 471 7.81 25.39 10.76
N SER A 472 8.16 25.24 9.48
CA SER A 472 7.30 24.68 8.43
C SER A 472 7.51 23.18 8.21
N ASP A 473 8.18 22.50 9.16
CA ASP A 473 8.52 21.07 9.08
C ASP A 473 9.26 20.72 7.79
N THR A 474 10.23 21.57 7.43
CA THR A 474 11.15 21.38 6.28
C THR A 474 12.57 21.27 6.82
N ILE A 475 13.41 20.47 6.19
CA ILE A 475 14.82 20.32 6.55
C ILE A 475 15.70 20.50 5.32
N MET A 476 16.89 21.08 5.48
CA MET A 476 17.92 21.01 4.46
C MET A 476 18.74 19.74 4.70
N VAL A 477 18.71 18.83 3.72
CA VAL A 477 19.57 17.65 3.69
C VAL A 477 20.78 17.95 2.82
N TYR A 478 21.95 17.60 3.32
CA TYR A 478 23.21 17.78 2.62
C TYR A 478 23.87 16.42 2.40
N LEU A 479 24.37 16.17 1.21
CA LEU A 479 25.08 14.94 0.87
C LEU A 479 26.52 15.26 0.47
N CYS A 480 27.45 14.48 1.00
CA CYS A 480 28.84 14.51 0.59
C CYS A 480 29.36 13.09 0.32
N ARG A 481 29.87 12.87 -0.88
CA ARG A 481 30.58 11.64 -1.23
C ARG A 481 32.04 11.76 -0.80
N TYR A 482 32.59 10.73 -0.17
CA TYR A 482 34.02 10.58 0.06
C TYR A 482 34.59 9.39 -0.72
N ASP A 483 35.92 9.25 -0.78
CA ASP A 483 36.56 8.11 -1.45
C ASP A 483 37.19 7.15 -0.44
N THR A 484 38.02 7.65 0.48
CA THR A 484 38.78 6.79 1.40
C THR A 484 38.30 6.91 2.83
N VAL A 485 38.08 8.14 3.31
CA VAL A 485 37.68 8.44 4.69
C VAL A 485 36.65 9.56 4.71
N ASP A 486 35.71 9.50 5.65
CA ASP A 486 34.65 10.48 5.82
C ASP A 486 35.17 11.89 6.16
N GLY A 487 36.39 11.99 6.70
CA GLY A 487 37.09 13.26 6.96
C GLY A 487 37.42 14.09 5.70
N GLN A 488 37.24 13.54 4.50
CA GLN A 488 37.26 14.31 3.25
C GLN A 488 36.04 15.22 3.11
N CYS A 489 34.93 14.86 3.76
CA CYS A 489 33.74 15.68 3.83
C CYS A 489 33.86 16.70 4.98
N PRO A 490 33.26 17.90 4.83
CA PRO A 490 33.39 18.98 5.81
C PRO A 490 32.82 18.60 7.20
N SER A 491 33.19 19.39 8.21
CA SER A 491 32.54 19.32 9.51
C SER A 491 31.05 19.68 9.40
N LEU A 492 30.26 19.38 10.42
CA LEU A 492 28.84 19.76 10.45
C LEU A 492 28.66 21.28 10.34
N ASP A 493 29.44 22.05 11.09
CA ASP A 493 29.37 23.51 11.09
C ASP A 493 29.74 24.10 9.73
N ASP A 494 30.75 23.55 9.07
CA ASP A 494 31.15 23.99 7.73
C ASP A 494 30.08 23.66 6.68
N ALA A 495 29.48 22.46 6.75
CA ALA A 495 28.41 22.05 5.82
C ALA A 495 27.15 22.92 5.96
N LEU A 496 26.74 23.20 7.21
CA LEU A 496 25.58 24.06 7.49
C LEU A 496 25.89 25.54 7.23
N GLY A 497 27.13 25.98 7.47
CA GLY A 497 27.61 27.35 7.26
C GLY A 497 27.78 27.72 5.79
N ALA A 498 28.19 26.76 4.94
CA ALA A 498 28.36 26.97 3.50
C ALA A 498 27.06 27.42 2.79
N SER A 499 25.89 27.10 3.35
CA SER A 499 24.57 27.51 2.85
C SER A 499 24.29 29.01 2.99
N SER A 500 25.05 29.73 3.83
CA SER A 500 24.82 31.15 4.12
C SER A 500 25.50 32.12 3.14
N SER A 501 26.30 31.63 2.19
CA SER A 501 26.93 32.47 1.16
C SER A 501 26.15 32.34 -0.15
N PRO A 502 25.38 33.35 -0.59
CA PRO A 502 24.85 33.37 -1.94
C PRO A 502 26.04 33.22 -2.91
N PRO A 503 25.94 32.43 -3.99
CA PRO A 503 26.98 32.43 -5.01
C PRO A 503 27.12 33.88 -5.50
N SER A 504 28.29 34.46 -5.26
CA SER A 504 28.67 35.76 -5.80
C SER A 504 28.38 35.72 -7.29
N SER A 505 27.32 36.41 -7.73
CA SER A 505 27.02 36.52 -9.15
C SER A 505 28.31 36.98 -9.85
N PRO A 506 28.77 36.31 -10.92
CA PRO A 506 29.91 36.78 -11.68
C PRO A 506 29.63 38.23 -12.05
N GLN A 507 30.46 39.15 -11.56
CA GLN A 507 30.39 40.55 -11.96
C GLN A 507 30.64 40.60 -13.46
N THR A 508 29.57 40.66 -14.24
CA THR A 508 29.64 41.01 -15.66
C THR A 508 30.34 42.37 -15.78
N PRO A 509 31.36 42.52 -16.64
CA PRO A 509 31.98 43.82 -16.90
C PRO A 509 30.91 44.80 -17.37
N SER A 510 30.93 45.99 -16.78
CA SER A 510 29.99 47.07 -17.06
C SER A 510 30.05 47.46 -18.54
N SER A 511 29.06 47.02 -19.32
CA SER A 511 28.88 47.47 -20.70
C SER A 511 28.34 48.92 -20.68
N PRO A 512 28.82 49.83 -21.55
CA PRO A 512 28.37 51.22 -21.56
C PRO A 512 26.87 51.32 -21.83
N GLN A 513 26.17 52.00 -20.93
CA GLN A 513 24.74 52.15 -20.91
C GLN A 513 24.25 52.93 -22.16
N PRO A 514 23.32 52.38 -22.97
CA PRO A 514 22.73 53.12 -24.08
C PRO A 514 21.86 54.28 -23.57
N PRO A 515 21.70 55.37 -24.35
CA PRO A 515 20.94 56.54 -23.93
C PRO A 515 19.48 56.20 -23.63
N PRO A 516 18.86 56.88 -22.66
CA PRO A 516 17.51 56.58 -22.21
C PRO A 516 16.49 56.72 -23.36
N PRO A 517 15.54 55.78 -23.50
CA PRO A 517 14.49 55.89 -24.50
C PRO A 517 13.61 57.11 -24.21
N LYS A 518 13.23 57.83 -25.27
CA LYS A 518 12.30 58.96 -25.19
C LYS A 518 10.98 58.50 -24.58
N SER A 519 10.49 59.30 -23.63
CA SER A 519 9.24 59.11 -22.91
C SER A 519 8.07 58.89 -23.89
N PRO A 520 7.26 57.84 -23.73
CA PRO A 520 6.04 57.68 -24.53
C PRO A 520 5.02 58.78 -24.17
N PRO A 521 4.16 59.18 -25.13
CA PRO A 521 3.12 60.17 -24.89
C PRO A 521 2.12 59.69 -23.82
N PRO A 522 1.49 60.62 -23.08
CA PRO A 522 0.57 60.30 -22.01
C PRO A 522 -0.62 59.49 -22.53
N LYS A 523 -0.93 58.38 -21.84
CA LYS A 523 -2.10 57.54 -22.12
C LYS A 523 -3.39 58.36 -22.00
N PRO A 524 -4.40 58.14 -22.87
CA PRO A 524 -5.72 58.72 -22.71
C PRO A 524 -6.34 58.27 -21.37
N PRO A 525 -7.16 59.12 -20.73
CA PRO A 525 -7.88 58.72 -19.53
C PRO A 525 -8.81 57.53 -19.82
N PRO A 526 -8.90 56.55 -18.91
CA PRO A 526 -9.76 55.39 -19.09
C PRO A 526 -11.23 55.85 -19.15
N PRO A 527 -12.07 55.18 -19.97
CA PRO A 527 -13.50 55.48 -20.02
C PRO A 527 -14.13 55.26 -18.64
N THR A 528 -14.97 56.22 -18.24
CA THR A 528 -15.73 56.20 -17.00
C THR A 528 -16.58 54.93 -16.93
N LYS A 529 -16.43 54.18 -15.83
CA LYS A 529 -17.24 52.98 -15.56
C LYS A 529 -18.73 53.36 -15.60
N PRO A 530 -19.59 52.53 -16.23
CA PRO A 530 -21.03 52.70 -16.13
C PRO A 530 -21.47 52.65 -14.67
N PRO A 531 -22.50 53.41 -14.27
CA PRO A 531 -23.06 53.32 -12.94
C PRO A 531 -23.54 51.88 -12.66
N PRO A 532 -23.36 51.39 -11.41
CA PRO A 532 -23.79 50.05 -11.05
C PRO A 532 -25.29 49.91 -11.27
N LYS A 533 -25.70 48.85 -11.97
CA LYS A 533 -27.11 48.48 -12.12
C LYS A 533 -27.70 48.23 -10.74
N SER A 534 -28.85 48.85 -10.49
CA SER A 534 -29.64 48.71 -9.26
C SER A 534 -29.83 47.24 -8.89
N PRO A 535 -29.71 46.86 -7.60
CA PRO A 535 -29.98 45.50 -7.17
C PRO A 535 -31.45 45.14 -7.48
N PRO A 536 -31.72 43.89 -7.91
CA PRO A 536 -33.09 43.42 -8.09
C PRO A 536 -33.86 43.50 -6.76
N PRO A 537 -35.19 43.72 -6.80
CA PRO A 537 -36.01 43.78 -5.60
C PRO A 537 -35.86 42.48 -4.80
N SER A 538 -35.60 42.66 -3.50
CA SER A 538 -35.52 41.60 -2.50
C SER A 538 -36.72 40.66 -2.65
N ARG A 539 -36.46 39.39 -2.98
CA ARG A 539 -37.50 38.36 -2.95
C ARG A 539 -37.98 38.23 -1.51
N MET A 540 -39.29 38.43 -1.31
CA MET A 540 -39.95 38.21 -0.04
C MET A 540 -39.56 36.82 0.52
N PRO A 541 -39.28 36.72 1.82
CA PRO A 541 -39.11 35.42 2.46
C PRO A 541 -40.41 34.60 2.32
N PRO A 542 -40.30 33.28 2.10
CA PRO A 542 -41.47 32.41 2.09
C PRO A 542 -42.22 32.51 3.44
N PRO A 543 -43.55 32.36 3.44
CA PRO A 543 -44.34 32.41 4.67
C PRO A 543 -43.85 31.34 5.65
N TRP A 544 -43.71 31.77 6.91
CA TRP A 544 -43.34 30.96 8.04
C TRP A 544 -44.20 29.69 8.07
N ARG A 545 -43.57 28.53 7.88
CA ARG A 545 -44.23 27.25 8.16
C ARG A 545 -44.47 27.17 9.67
N SER A 546 -45.72 26.93 10.04
CA SER A 546 -46.14 26.66 11.41
C SER A 546 -45.26 25.59 12.05
N PRO A 547 -44.92 25.72 13.35
CA PRO A 547 -44.17 24.70 14.06
C PRO A 547 -44.94 23.37 14.04
N PRO A 548 -44.24 22.23 13.91
CA PRO A 548 -44.87 20.93 14.03
C PRO A 548 -45.49 20.78 15.44
N PRO A 549 -46.63 20.07 15.58
CA PRO A 549 -47.23 19.81 16.88
C PRO A 549 -46.23 19.09 17.80
N PRO A 550 -46.32 19.29 19.12
CA PRO A 550 -45.43 18.65 20.08
C PRO A 550 -45.50 17.13 19.90
N ARG A 551 -44.34 16.49 19.70
CA ARG A 551 -44.24 15.04 19.78
C ARG A 551 -44.69 14.62 21.18
N THR A 552 -45.72 13.79 21.22
CA THR A 552 -46.14 13.08 22.43
C THR A 552 -44.95 12.26 22.94
N SER A 553 -44.62 12.47 24.21
CA SER A 553 -43.59 11.71 24.91
C SER A 553 -43.87 10.21 24.80
N PRO A 554 -42.86 9.35 24.55
CA PRO A 554 -43.03 7.92 24.66
C PRO A 554 -43.46 7.55 26.10
N PRO A 555 -44.34 6.56 26.27
CA PRO A 555 -44.75 6.09 27.58
C PRO A 555 -43.53 5.57 28.37
N PRO A 556 -43.52 5.72 29.70
CA PRO A 556 -42.43 5.25 30.53
C PRO A 556 -42.24 3.73 30.37
N PRO A 557 -41.00 3.22 30.38
CA PRO A 557 -40.75 1.79 30.32
C PRO A 557 -41.40 1.09 31.51
N TRP A 558 -42.12 0.01 31.23
CA TRP A 558 -42.72 -0.86 32.22
C TRP A 558 -41.65 -1.35 33.19
N ARG A 559 -41.87 -1.12 34.48
CA ARG A 559 -41.02 -1.64 35.56
C ARG A 559 -41.04 -3.16 35.51
N SER A 560 -39.90 -3.76 35.20
CA SER A 560 -39.69 -5.20 35.38
C SER A 560 -39.82 -5.57 36.86
N PRO A 561 -40.40 -6.74 37.20
CA PRO A 561 -40.48 -7.23 38.57
C PRO A 561 -39.09 -7.42 39.19
N PRO A 562 -38.94 -7.25 40.52
CA PRO A 562 -37.65 -7.40 41.19
C PRO A 562 -37.10 -8.83 41.00
N HIS A 563 -35.92 -8.91 40.38
CA HIS A 563 -35.14 -10.14 40.33
C HIS A 563 -34.83 -10.62 41.74
N ARG A 564 -35.38 -11.79 42.06
CA ARG A 564 -35.06 -12.59 43.25
C ARG A 564 -33.54 -12.82 43.26
N ARG A 565 -32.85 -12.30 44.30
CA ARG A 565 -31.44 -12.60 44.58
C ARG A 565 -31.26 -14.12 44.66
N ARG A 566 -30.65 -14.72 43.63
CA ARG A 566 -30.06 -16.05 43.74
C ARG A 566 -28.73 -15.91 44.50
N GLN A 567 -28.64 -16.66 45.60
CA GLN A 567 -27.42 -16.80 46.37
C GLN A 567 -26.30 -17.41 45.50
N PRO A 568 -25.04 -16.98 45.65
CA PRO A 568 -23.91 -17.66 45.01
C PRO A 568 -23.70 -19.04 45.65
N PRO A 569 -23.37 -20.08 44.86
CA PRO A 569 -22.95 -21.36 45.41
C PRO A 569 -21.59 -21.24 46.13
N PRO A 570 -21.31 -22.10 47.12
CA PRO A 570 -20.12 -21.99 47.96
C PRO A 570 -18.83 -22.24 47.17
N ARG A 571 -17.86 -21.35 47.36
CA ARG A 571 -16.47 -21.51 46.93
C ARG A 571 -15.89 -22.79 47.56
N LYS A 572 -15.57 -23.79 46.73
CA LYS A 572 -14.64 -24.85 47.09
C LYS A 572 -13.23 -24.26 47.07
N VAL A 573 -12.63 -24.22 48.25
CA VAL A 573 -11.19 -23.99 48.44
C VAL A 573 -10.48 -25.27 47.99
N SER A 574 -9.60 -25.18 47.02
CA SER A 574 -8.58 -26.20 46.77
C SER A 574 -7.23 -25.52 46.82
N ALA A 575 -6.48 -25.91 47.83
CA ALA A 575 -5.07 -25.61 47.99
C ALA A 575 -4.28 -26.36 46.92
N CYS A 576 -3.49 -25.64 46.13
CA CYS A 576 -2.29 -26.20 45.55
C CYS A 576 -1.21 -25.13 45.66
N MET A 577 -0.40 -25.30 46.69
CA MET A 577 0.79 -24.52 47.01
C MET A 577 1.94 -25.20 46.25
N LEU A 578 2.45 -24.58 45.19
CA LEU A 578 3.77 -24.91 44.66
C LEU A 578 4.52 -23.61 44.42
N ARG A 579 5.58 -23.47 45.22
CA ARG A 579 6.66 -22.50 45.08
C ARG A 579 7.35 -22.70 43.73
N LEU A 580 7.70 -21.60 43.08
CA LEU A 580 8.76 -21.54 42.09
C LEU A 580 9.64 -20.34 42.45
N ASP A 581 10.69 -20.62 43.19
CA ASP A 581 11.91 -19.82 43.26
C ASP A 581 13.03 -20.66 42.63
N ASP A 582 13.98 -19.96 42.01
CA ASP A 582 15.29 -20.40 41.50
C ASP A 582 15.34 -21.32 40.26
N GLN A 583 15.78 -20.75 39.13
CA GLN A 583 17.07 -21.08 38.48
C GLN A 583 17.19 -20.37 37.12
N LEU A 584 18.00 -19.31 37.05
CA LEU A 584 18.70 -18.91 35.82
C LEU A 584 20.11 -18.46 36.18
N GLN A 585 21.03 -19.43 36.21
CA GLN A 585 22.46 -19.22 36.07
C GLN A 585 22.91 -19.86 34.76
N GLY A 586 23.54 -19.05 33.91
CA GLY A 586 24.72 -19.42 33.13
C GLY A 586 24.55 -20.33 31.93
N VAL A 587 24.61 -19.74 30.73
CA VAL A 587 25.42 -20.29 29.64
C VAL A 587 26.27 -19.15 29.08
N ARG A 588 27.57 -19.42 28.98
CA ARG A 588 28.61 -18.56 28.39
C ARG A 588 28.50 -18.52 26.87
#